data_AF-A0A9C6WKW0-F1
#
_entry.id   AF-A0A9C6WKW0-F1
#
_cell.length_a   1.000
_cell.length_b   1.000
_cell.length_c   1.000
_cell.angle_alpha   90.00
_cell.angle_beta   90.00
_cell.angle_gamma   90.00
#
_symmetry.space_group_name_H-M   'P 1'
#
loop_
_entity.id
_entity.type
_entity.pdbx_description
1 polymer ?
#
loop_
_entity_poly.entity_id
_entity_poly.type
_entity_poly.pdbx_seq_one_letter_code
_entity_poly.pdbx_strand_id
1 'polypeptide(L)'
;MANLRQQDNGDTLTIETRREIALIQHASYCQTLSCTFPKCLRVRKLIRHKEDCMIGIDEGDCSECMEIWDLLKLHAKYCNTSDPECEVHCCRAMKAELAKAKRQSNLNRRAEVMGFVLEAVVAASNSNVHDVHLNLSALETCINEYII
;
A
#
# COMPACT_ATOMS: atom_id res chain seq x y z
N MET A 1 -25.81 -8.11 13.89
CA MET A 1 -25.03 -9.22 13.31
C MET A 1 -23.96 -8.62 12.43
N ALA A 2 -22.69 -8.66 12.86
CA ALA A 2 -21.60 -7.91 12.27
C ALA A 2 -21.24 -8.44 10.87
N ASN A 3 -21.10 -7.51 9.93
CA ASN A 3 -20.87 -7.74 8.51
C ASN A 3 -19.38 -8.10 8.30
N LEU A 4 -19.10 -9.36 7.98
CA LEU A 4 -17.77 -9.83 7.56
C LEU A 4 -17.47 -9.31 6.15
N ARG A 5 -17.02 -8.06 6.03
CA ARG A 5 -16.50 -7.53 4.77
C ARG A 5 -15.01 -7.78 4.71
N GLN A 6 -14.69 -8.92 4.11
CA GLN A 6 -13.37 -9.25 3.60
C GLN A 6 -12.95 -8.19 2.59
N GLN A 7 -11.97 -7.36 2.94
CA GLN A 7 -11.20 -6.60 1.96
C GLN A 7 -10.08 -7.53 1.46
N ASP A 8 -10.42 -8.37 0.49
CA ASP A 8 -9.46 -9.27 -0.15
C ASP A 8 -8.75 -8.52 -1.29
N ASN A 9 -7.61 -7.92 -0.97
CA ASN A 9 -6.54 -7.69 -1.93
C ASN A 9 -5.79 -9.03 -2.00
N GLY A 10 -5.67 -9.63 -3.19
CA GLY A 10 -5.24 -11.01 -3.45
C GLY A 10 -3.82 -11.42 -3.03
N ASP A 11 -3.46 -11.22 -1.77
CA ASP A 11 -2.35 -11.86 -1.09
C ASP A 11 -2.94 -12.99 -0.24
N THR A 12 -2.61 -14.24 -0.58
CA THR A 12 -3.01 -15.38 0.25
C THR A 12 -2.43 -15.21 1.65
N LEU A 13 -3.29 -14.93 2.63
CA LEU A 13 -2.88 -14.74 4.02
C LEU A 13 -2.35 -16.08 4.57
N THR A 14 -1.03 -16.21 4.65
CA THR A 14 -0.37 -17.43 5.11
C THR A 14 -0.67 -17.71 6.59
N ILE A 15 -0.50 -18.97 7.01
CA ILE A 15 -0.65 -19.37 8.42
C ILE A 15 0.35 -18.61 9.30
N GLU A 16 1.57 -18.40 8.79
CA GLU A 16 2.63 -17.67 9.48
C GLU A 16 2.22 -16.21 9.71
N THR A 17 1.73 -15.54 8.67
CA THR A 17 1.22 -14.17 8.78
C THR A 17 0.10 -14.03 9.81
N ARG A 18 -0.85 -14.98 9.85
CA ARG A 18 -1.91 -14.99 10.88
C ARG A 18 -1.34 -15.10 12.30
N ARG A 19 -0.32 -15.93 12.49
CA ARG A 19 0.36 -16.09 13.79
C ARG A 19 1.07 -14.82 14.21
N GLU A 20 1.73 -14.13 13.29
CA GLU A 20 2.41 -12.86 13.55
C GLU A 20 1.43 -11.74 13.92
N ILE A 21 0.30 -11.64 13.19
CA ILE A 21 -0.78 -10.70 13.52
C ILE A 21 -1.35 -10.98 14.91
N ALA A 22 -1.63 -12.26 15.23
CA ALA A 22 -2.12 -12.65 16.55
C ALA A 22 -1.11 -12.34 17.66
N LEU A 23 0.18 -12.55 17.38
CA LEU A 23 1.28 -12.26 18.31
C LEU A 23 1.37 -10.77 18.62
N ILE A 24 1.39 -9.89 17.61
CA ILE A 24 1.49 -8.44 17.86
C ILE A 24 0.23 -7.88 18.52
N GLN A 25 -0.95 -8.40 18.17
CA GLN A 25 -2.19 -8.07 18.86
C GLN A 25 -2.12 -8.47 20.33
N HIS A 26 -1.75 -9.72 20.64
CA HIS A 26 -1.60 -10.18 22.01
C HIS A 26 -0.56 -9.37 22.80
N ALA A 27 0.63 -9.18 22.23
CA ALA A 27 1.75 -8.51 22.89
C ALA A 27 1.47 -7.04 23.20
N SER A 28 0.60 -6.37 22.42
CA SER A 28 0.21 -4.98 22.65
C SER A 28 -0.53 -4.76 23.98
N TYR A 29 -1.24 -5.78 24.48
CA TYR A 29 -2.03 -5.68 25.73
C TYR A 29 -1.50 -6.56 26.85
N CYS A 30 -0.62 -7.51 26.53
CA CYS A 30 -0.16 -8.47 27.51
C CYS A 30 0.72 -7.80 28.56
N GLN A 31 0.25 -7.79 29.81
CA GLN A 31 1.02 -7.31 30.97
C GLN A 31 1.55 -8.46 31.83
N THR A 32 1.12 -9.71 31.58
CA THR A 32 1.51 -10.90 32.34
C THR A 32 3.02 -11.09 32.34
N LEU A 33 3.62 -11.17 33.53
CA LEU A 33 5.08 -11.32 33.69
C LEU A 33 5.59 -12.65 33.13
N SER A 34 4.87 -13.74 33.42
CA SER A 34 5.17 -15.10 32.96
C SER A 34 4.21 -15.53 31.85
N CYS A 35 4.10 -14.72 30.80
CA CYS A 35 3.24 -15.06 29.66
C CYS A 35 3.78 -16.28 28.89
N THR A 36 2.94 -17.29 28.68
CA THR A 36 3.27 -18.50 27.93
C THR A 36 3.02 -18.38 26.44
N PHE A 37 2.42 -17.27 25.98
CA PHE A 37 2.19 -17.03 24.56
C PHE A 37 3.55 -16.94 23.83
N PRO A 38 3.79 -17.77 22.80
CA PRO A 38 5.09 -17.86 22.14
C PRO A 38 5.60 -16.50 21.69
N LYS A 39 6.85 -16.17 22.00
CA LYS A 39 7.52 -14.90 21.62
C LYS A 39 6.89 -13.60 22.18
N CYS A 40 5.84 -13.67 23.01
CA CYS A 40 5.19 -12.47 23.56
C CYS A 40 6.17 -11.56 24.32
N LEU A 41 7.01 -12.14 25.20
CA LEU A 41 8.01 -11.38 25.97
C LEU A 41 9.03 -10.66 25.06
N ARG A 42 9.42 -11.28 23.94
CA ARG A 42 10.32 -10.67 22.96
C ARG A 42 9.65 -9.48 22.28
N VAL A 43 8.44 -9.66 21.76
CA VAL A 43 7.70 -8.59 21.06
C VAL A 43 7.38 -7.42 22.00
N ARG A 44 7.01 -7.68 23.25
CA ARG A 44 6.82 -6.62 24.26
C ARG A 44 8.07 -5.80 24.49
N LYS A 45 9.25 -6.43 24.53
CA LYS A 45 10.52 -5.71 24.65
C LYS A 45 10.77 -4.82 23.43
N LEU A 46 10.45 -5.29 22.23
CA LEU A 46 10.58 -4.51 21.00
C LEU A 46 9.61 -3.31 20.96
N ILE A 47 8.37 -3.49 21.42
CA ILE A 47 7.39 -2.39 21.54
C ILE A 47 7.94 -1.28 22.42
N ARG A 48 8.46 -1.62 23.61
CA ARG A 48 9.08 -0.66 24.53
C ARG A 48 10.35 -0.05 23.94
N HIS A 49 11.21 -0.86 23.32
CA HIS A 49 12.43 -0.37 22.68
C HIS A 49 12.12 0.75 21.67
N LYS A 50 11.12 0.57 20.81
CA LYS A 50 10.75 1.61 19.82
C LYS A 50 10.35 2.94 20.46
N GLU A 51 9.82 2.92 21.69
CA GLU A 51 9.34 4.11 22.40
C GLU A 51 10.50 4.88 23.01
N ASP A 52 11.57 4.17 23.40
CA ASP A 52 12.73 4.73 24.09
C ASP A 52 13.97 4.90 23.16
N CYS A 53 13.94 4.35 21.94
CA CYS A 53 15.11 4.28 21.06
C CYS A 53 15.31 5.56 20.24
N MET A 54 16.36 6.30 20.59
CA MET A 54 16.79 7.51 19.86
C MET A 54 17.49 7.20 18.54
N ILE A 55 18.22 6.09 18.44
CA ILE A 55 18.94 5.69 17.21
C ILE A 55 17.97 5.50 16.04
N GLY A 56 16.82 4.86 16.30
CA GLY A 56 15.77 4.70 15.29
C GLY A 56 15.13 6.01 14.83
N ILE A 57 15.21 7.06 15.65
CA ILE A 57 14.68 8.40 15.34
C ILE A 57 15.68 9.22 14.54
N ASP A 58 16.96 9.20 14.94
CA ASP A 58 18.00 10.08 14.40
C ASP A 58 18.74 9.49 13.20
N GLU A 59 19.11 8.20 13.26
CA GLU A 59 19.95 7.53 12.25
C GLU A 59 19.13 6.58 11.37
N GLY A 60 18.03 6.04 11.90
CA GLY A 60 17.10 5.20 11.15
C GLY A 60 17.60 3.78 10.82
N ASP A 61 18.67 3.32 11.48
CA ASP A 61 19.34 2.04 11.18
C ASP A 61 19.17 0.97 12.28
N CYS A 62 18.38 1.26 13.32
CA CYS A 62 18.19 0.34 14.43
C CYS A 62 17.40 -0.92 14.01
N SER A 63 18.04 -2.09 14.07
CA SER A 63 17.45 -3.37 13.66
C SER A 63 16.24 -3.79 14.49
N GLU A 64 16.23 -3.52 15.80
CA GLU A 64 15.09 -3.84 16.67
C GLU A 64 13.89 -2.93 16.37
N CYS A 65 14.13 -1.66 16.02
CA CYS A 65 13.09 -0.76 15.53
C CYS A 65 12.51 -1.24 14.20
N MET A 66 13.37 -1.64 13.24
CA MET A 66 12.90 -2.18 11.96
C MET A 66 12.01 -3.43 12.15
N GLU A 67 12.44 -4.36 13.01
CA GLU A 67 11.70 -5.59 13.31
C GLU A 67 10.27 -5.28 13.82
N ILE A 68 10.13 -4.35 14.77
CA ILE A 68 8.80 -4.00 15.29
C ILE A 68 7.96 -3.19 14.32
N TRP A 69 8.58 -2.30 13.54
CA TRP A 69 7.86 -1.58 12.49
C TRP A 69 7.27 -2.53 11.46
N ASP A 70 7.98 -3.59 11.09
CA ASP A 70 7.48 -4.56 10.11
C ASP A 70 6.30 -5.38 10.66
N LEU A 71 6.36 -5.81 11.93
CA LEU A 71 5.22 -6.45 12.60
C LEU A 71 3.99 -5.53 12.68
N LEU A 72 4.20 -4.24 12.97
CA LEU A 72 3.12 -3.25 13.05
C LEU A 72 2.52 -2.94 11.67
N LYS A 73 3.34 -2.82 10.62
CA LYS A 73 2.87 -2.65 9.23
C LYS A 73 2.10 -3.88 8.78
N LEU A 74 2.58 -5.08 9.11
CA LEU A 74 1.91 -6.34 8.80
C LEU A 74 0.51 -6.36 9.42
N HIS A 75 0.40 -6.05 10.71
CA HIS A 75 -0.90 -5.92 11.36
C HIS A 75 -1.76 -4.85 10.68
N ALA A 76 -1.24 -3.64 10.46
CA ALA A 76 -1.99 -2.54 9.84
C ALA A 76 -2.53 -2.89 8.44
N LYS A 77 -1.78 -3.66 7.66
CA LYS A 77 -2.17 -4.15 6.32
C LYS A 77 -3.42 -5.04 6.35
N TYR A 78 -3.53 -5.90 7.36
CA TYR A 78 -4.63 -6.88 7.48
C TYR A 78 -5.69 -6.50 8.51
N CYS A 79 -5.44 -5.49 9.35
CA CYS A 79 -6.39 -4.96 10.30
C CYS A 79 -7.43 -4.12 9.55
N ASN A 80 -8.70 -4.43 9.77
CA ASN A 80 -9.80 -3.76 9.08
C ASN A 80 -9.74 -2.23 9.30
N THR A 81 -9.88 -1.46 8.22
CA THR A 81 -9.69 0.00 8.23
C THR A 81 -10.63 0.70 9.21
N SER A 82 -11.82 0.14 9.42
CA SER A 82 -12.86 0.68 10.28
C SER A 82 -12.97 -0.01 11.64
N ASP A 83 -12.00 -0.83 12.06
CA ASP A 83 -12.03 -1.45 13.39
C ASP A 83 -11.75 -0.40 14.47
N PRO A 84 -12.77 0.11 15.19
CA PRO A 84 -12.58 1.17 16.17
C PRO A 84 -11.96 0.62 17.46
N GLU A 85 -12.13 -0.68 17.71
CA GLU A 85 -11.65 -1.42 18.87
C GLU A 85 -10.19 -1.89 18.69
N CYS A 86 -9.58 -1.61 17.53
CA CYS A 86 -8.17 -1.87 17.34
C CYS A 86 -7.34 -0.85 18.14
N GLU A 87 -6.87 -1.31 19.29
CA GLU A 87 -6.00 -0.54 20.19
C GLU A 87 -4.52 -0.93 20.04
N VAL A 88 -4.15 -1.71 19.01
CA VAL A 88 -2.73 -2.08 18.76
C VAL A 88 -1.93 -0.80 18.57
N HIS A 89 -0.87 -0.65 19.37
CA HIS A 89 -0.04 0.54 19.37
C HIS A 89 0.39 0.92 17.95
N CYS A 90 0.25 2.21 17.59
CA CYS A 90 0.62 2.76 16.29
C CYS A 90 -0.13 2.20 15.07
N CYS A 91 -1.12 1.30 15.20
CA CYS A 91 -1.84 0.71 14.07
C CYS A 91 -2.48 1.79 13.16
N ARG A 92 -3.13 2.80 13.75
CA ARG A 92 -3.73 3.92 13.00
C ARG A 92 -2.70 4.73 12.21
N ALA A 93 -1.54 5.00 12.81
CA ALA A 93 -0.45 5.71 12.14
C ALA A 93 0.12 4.88 10.98
N MET A 94 0.34 3.58 11.18
CA MET A 94 0.83 2.68 10.14
C MET A 94 -0.17 2.54 8.99
N LYS A 95 -1.48 2.49 9.27
CA LYS A 95 -2.51 2.51 8.21
C LYS A 95 -2.44 3.79 7.37
N ALA A 96 -2.25 4.95 8.01
CA ALA A 96 -2.13 6.23 7.31
C ALA A 96 -0.89 6.24 6.40
N GLU A 97 0.25 5.73 6.89
CA GLU A 97 1.49 5.64 6.11
C GLU A 97 1.33 4.70 4.89
N LEU A 98 0.72 3.52 5.08
CA LEU A 98 0.42 2.59 4.00
C LEU A 98 -0.54 3.19 2.96
N ALA A 99 -1.56 3.93 3.41
CA ALA A 99 -2.48 4.63 2.50
C ALA A 99 -1.78 5.73 1.70
N LYS A 100 -0.89 6.50 2.34
CA LYS A 100 -0.06 7.52 1.69
C LYS A 100 0.87 6.89 0.65
N ALA A 101 1.56 5.79 0.99
CA ALA A 101 2.42 5.06 0.07
C ALA A 101 1.64 4.54 -1.15
N LYS A 102 0.45 3.95 -0.94
CA LYS A 102 -0.44 3.49 -2.02
C LYS A 102 -0.89 4.65 -2.92
N ARG A 103 -1.22 5.80 -2.34
CA ARG A 103 -1.58 7.01 -3.10
C ARG A 103 -0.40 7.47 -3.96
N GLN A 104 0.80 7.54 -3.38
CA GLN A 104 1.99 7.97 -4.11
C GLN A 104 2.34 7.02 -5.26
N SER A 105 2.29 5.71 -5.03
CA SER A 105 2.48 4.70 -6.07
C SER A 105 1.49 4.86 -7.23
N ASN A 106 0.21 5.09 -6.92
CA ASN A 106 -0.81 5.35 -7.95
C ASN A 106 -0.54 6.63 -8.76
N LEU A 107 -0.08 7.70 -8.10
CA LEU A 107 0.30 8.94 -8.79
C LEU A 107 1.50 8.71 -9.72
N ASN A 108 2.53 8.03 -9.24
CA ASN A 108 3.71 7.70 -10.03
C ASN A 108 3.34 6.88 -11.28
N ARG A 109 2.51 5.84 -11.12
CA ARG A 109 2.01 5.04 -12.24
C ARG A 109 1.22 5.87 -13.26
N ARG A 110 0.38 6.81 -12.79
CA ARG A 110 -0.36 7.71 -13.69
C ARG A 110 0.56 8.67 -14.44
N ALA A 111 1.58 9.19 -13.77
CA ALA A 111 2.56 10.08 -14.39
C ALA A 111 3.38 9.34 -15.46
N GLU A 112 3.79 8.11 -15.19
CA GLU A 112 4.49 7.24 -16.14
C GLU A 112 3.64 7.00 -17.40
N VAL A 113 2.38 6.59 -17.23
CA VAL A 113 1.44 6.40 -18.35
C VAL A 113 1.22 7.71 -19.13
N MET A 114 1.05 8.83 -18.43
CA MET A 114 0.91 10.13 -19.08
C MET A 114 2.17 10.49 -19.89
N GLY A 115 3.36 10.16 -19.40
CA GLY A 115 4.62 10.32 -20.13
C GLY A 115 4.60 9.59 -21.47
N PHE A 116 4.22 8.31 -21.47
CA PHE A 116 4.09 7.53 -22.72
C PHE A 116 3.03 8.09 -23.68
N VAL A 117 1.89 8.57 -23.14
CA VAL A 117 0.84 9.19 -23.97
C VAL A 117 1.34 10.48 -24.63
N LEU A 118 2.03 11.32 -23.87
CA LEU A 118 2.61 12.57 -24.40
C LEU A 118 3.65 12.28 -25.48
N GLU A 119 4.52 11.28 -25.28
CA GLU A 119 5.49 10.86 -26.28
C GLU A 119 4.82 10.39 -27.58
N ALA A 120 3.75 9.58 -27.48
CA ALA A 120 2.98 9.14 -28.64
C ALA A 120 2.30 10.30 -29.39
N VAL A 121 1.73 11.28 -28.66
CA VAL A 121 1.12 12.48 -29.25
C VAL A 121 2.18 13.33 -29.97
N VAL A 122 3.36 13.50 -29.38
CA VAL A 122 4.48 14.22 -30.00
C VAL A 122 4.97 13.48 -31.25
N ALA A 123 5.13 12.16 -31.21
CA ALA A 123 5.52 11.35 -32.36
C ALA A 123 4.50 11.43 -33.51
N ALA A 124 3.20 11.40 -33.20
CA ALA A 124 2.14 11.58 -34.18
C ALA A 124 2.13 13.01 -34.77
N SER A 125 2.46 14.01 -33.96
CA SER A 125 2.56 15.41 -34.41
C SER A 125 3.81 15.68 -35.27
N ASN A 126 4.90 14.95 -35.04
CA ASN A 126 6.14 15.02 -35.80
C ASN A 126 6.13 14.14 -37.07
N SER A 127 5.12 13.29 -37.21
CA SER A 127 4.81 12.63 -38.48
C SER A 127 4.22 13.68 -39.42
N ASN A 128 4.86 13.90 -40.57
CA ASN A 128 4.58 14.99 -41.53
C ASN A 128 3.10 15.39 -41.62
N VAL A 129 2.82 16.69 -41.48
CA VAL A 129 1.49 17.34 -41.63
C VAL A 129 0.80 17.00 -42.98
N HIS A 130 1.56 16.52 -43.96
CA HIS A 130 1.06 16.06 -45.25
C HIS A 130 0.20 14.77 -45.16
N ASP A 131 0.38 13.95 -44.12
CA ASP A 131 -0.33 12.67 -43.95
C ASP A 131 -1.70 12.83 -43.26
N VAL A 132 -1.83 13.83 -42.38
CA VAL A 132 -3.09 14.15 -41.68
C VAL A 132 -4.16 14.67 -42.64
N HIS A 133 -3.76 15.38 -43.71
CA HIS A 133 -4.71 15.91 -44.71
C HIS A 133 -5.24 14.82 -45.65
N LEU A 134 -4.45 13.76 -45.93
CA LEU A 134 -4.93 12.59 -46.68
C LEU A 134 -5.97 11.79 -45.87
N ASN A 135 -5.78 11.67 -44.55
CA ASN A 135 -6.71 10.90 -43.72
C ASN A 135 -8.06 11.59 -43.51
N LEU A 136 -8.12 12.93 -43.46
CA LEU A 136 -9.39 13.66 -43.32
C LEU A 136 -10.24 13.63 -44.60
N SER A 137 -9.59 13.75 -45.77
CA SER A 137 -10.26 13.64 -47.08
C SER A 137 -10.71 12.21 -47.40
N ALA A 138 -9.95 11.20 -46.98
CA ALA A 138 -10.38 9.79 -47.07
C ALA A 138 -11.62 9.52 -46.18
N LEU A 139 -11.68 10.09 -44.97
CA LEU A 139 -12.84 10.00 -44.08
C LEU A 139 -14.08 10.72 -44.65
N GLU A 140 -13.92 11.89 -45.25
CA GLU A 140 -15.02 12.60 -45.93
C GLU A 140 -15.54 11.84 -47.17
N THR A 141 -14.65 11.15 -47.88
CA THR A 141 -15.04 10.31 -49.03
C THR A 141 -15.81 9.06 -48.57
N CYS A 142 -15.36 8.38 -47.50
CA CYS A 142 -16.08 7.24 -46.94
C CYS A 142 -17.43 7.60 -46.31
N ILE A 143 -17.58 8.80 -45.72
CA ILE A 143 -18.86 9.26 -45.18
C ILE A 143 -19.84 9.58 -46.32
N ASN A 144 -19.38 10.17 -47.42
CA ASN A 144 -20.23 10.48 -48.57
C ASN A 144 -20.62 9.25 -49.42
N GLU A 145 -19.80 8.20 -49.44
CA GLU A 145 -20.17 6.93 -50.10
C GLU A 145 -21.15 6.07 -49.27
N TYR A 146 -21.28 6.29 -47.96
CA TYR A 146 -22.16 5.51 -47.08
C TYR A 146 -23.47 6.23 -46.69
N ILE A 147 -23.68 7.45 -47.19
CA ILE A 147 -24.96 8.19 -47.08
C ILE A 147 -25.53 8.38 -48.50
N ILE A 148 -25.94 7.27 -49.13
CA ILE A 148 -27.03 7.18 -50.10
C ILE A 148 -27.81 5.91 -49.77
#